data_AF-A0A2E8I7I8-F1
#
_entry.id   AF-A0A2E8I7I8-F1
#
_cell.length_a   1.000
_cell.length_b   1.000
_cell.length_c   1.000
_cell.angle_alpha   90.00
_cell.angle_beta   90.00
_cell.angle_gamma   90.00
#
_symmetry.space_group_name_H-M   'P 1'
#
loop_
_entity.id
_entity.type
_entity.pdbx_description
1 polymer ?
#
loop_
_entity_poly.entity_id
_entity_poly.type
_entity_poly.pdbx_seq_one_letter_code
_entity_poly.pdbx_strand_id
1 'polypeptide(L)'
;MKIHKTILVAPLNWGLGHATRSIPIIYALLADGFEVIIASDGMALTLLQKEFPQLEGIELPSYKIEYAKKGKRFKWKMLLRSPKVLKAIRQEREQLKELVKNKKIDGVISDNRLGLYHTEIPTVFITHQLQVLSGSTTRLTSAMHRSYIKKFDECWVPDFADDANL
;
A
#
# COMPACT_ATOMS: atom_id res chain seq x y z
N MET A 1 19.40 12.08 -22.59
CA MET A 1 19.36 11.63 -21.18
C MET A 1 18.15 10.70 -21.04
N LYS A 2 18.32 9.49 -20.51
CA LYS A 2 17.15 8.68 -20.11
C LYS A 2 16.50 9.40 -18.93
N ILE A 3 15.21 9.71 -19.04
CA ILE A 3 14.43 10.23 -17.92
C ILE A 3 14.21 9.04 -16.99
N HIS A 4 14.87 9.04 -15.83
CA HIS A 4 14.60 8.06 -14.80
C HIS A 4 13.26 8.42 -14.16
N LYS A 5 12.35 7.43 -14.09
CA LYS A 5 11.06 7.60 -13.43
C LYS A 5 11.19 7.18 -11.97
N THR A 6 10.55 7.94 -11.08
CA THR A 6 10.57 7.68 -9.63
C THR A 6 9.28 6.98 -9.20
N ILE A 7 9.41 5.80 -8.59
CA ILE A 7 8.28 4.98 -8.12
C ILE A 7 8.26 4.96 -6.59
N LEU A 8 7.11 5.30 -6.03
CA LEU A 8 6.85 5.18 -4.59
C LEU A 8 6.31 3.79 -4.27
N VAL A 9 7.04 3.00 -3.48
CA VAL A 9 6.58 1.68 -3.00
C VAL A 9 6.18 1.78 -1.54
N ALA A 10 4.91 1.51 -1.25
CA ALA A 10 4.32 1.85 0.03
C ALA A 10 3.55 0.70 0.72
N PRO A 11 4.26 -0.24 1.38
CA PRO A 11 3.62 -1.31 2.12
C PRO A 11 3.01 -0.85 3.45
N LEU A 12 1.84 -1.42 3.76
CA LEU A 12 1.17 -1.23 5.03
C LEU A 12 1.93 -1.92 6.18
N ASN A 13 2.06 -1.22 7.30
CA ASN A 13 2.59 -1.79 8.54
C ASN A 13 1.51 -2.57 9.30
N TRP A 14 1.17 -3.76 8.80
CA TRP A 14 0.27 -4.69 9.47
C TRP A 14 0.97 -6.02 9.74
N GLY A 15 2.20 -5.93 10.24
CA GLY A 15 3.15 -7.03 10.38
C GLY A 15 4.17 -7.03 9.25
N LEU A 16 5.24 -7.81 9.42
CA LEU A 16 6.37 -7.79 8.49
C LEU A 16 6.06 -8.40 7.12
N GLY A 17 4.98 -9.20 7.00
CA GLY A 17 4.64 -9.90 5.76
C GLY A 17 4.37 -8.97 4.57
N HIS A 18 3.81 -7.78 4.78
CA HIS A 18 3.64 -6.77 3.71
C HIS A 18 5.00 -6.25 3.24
N ALA A 19 5.84 -5.81 4.18
CA ALA A 19 7.19 -5.35 3.89
C ALA A 19 8.03 -6.40 3.15
N THR A 20 8.07 -7.65 3.63
CA THR A 20 8.86 -8.71 2.98
C THR A 20 8.37 -9.07 1.59
N ARG A 21 7.07 -8.97 1.32
CA ARG A 21 6.49 -9.24 -0.02
C ARG A 21 6.73 -8.10 -1.01
N SER A 22 6.98 -6.88 -0.52
CA SER A 22 7.38 -5.76 -1.38
C SER A 22 8.85 -5.82 -1.80
N ILE A 23 9.70 -6.61 -1.13
CA ILE A 23 11.14 -6.70 -1.44
C ILE A 23 11.39 -7.13 -2.91
N PRO A 24 10.78 -8.22 -3.43
CA PRO A 24 10.98 -8.61 -4.83
C PRO A 24 10.52 -7.54 -5.83
N ILE A 25 9.45 -6.80 -5.49
CA ILE A 25 8.93 -5.71 -6.33
C ILE A 25 9.95 -4.57 -6.39
N ILE A 26 10.54 -4.20 -5.25
CA ILE A 26 11.57 -3.16 -5.18
C ILE A 26 12.80 -3.59 -6.00
N TYR A 27 13.26 -4.84 -5.88
CA TYR A 27 14.36 -5.34 -6.70
C TYR A 27 14.06 -5.30 -8.21
N ALA A 28 12.85 -5.70 -8.62
CA ALA A 28 12.46 -5.66 -10.03
C ALA A 28 12.46 -4.22 -10.58
N LEU A 29 11.91 -3.26 -9.83
CA LEU A 29 11.94 -1.85 -10.22
C LEU A 29 13.37 -1.32 -10.36
N LEU A 30 14.25 -1.65 -9.42
CA LEU A 30 15.66 -1.24 -9.49
C LEU A 30 16.37 -1.87 -10.69
N ALA A 31 16.10 -3.15 -10.98
CA ALA A 31 16.67 -3.86 -12.13
C ALA A 31 16.24 -3.24 -13.47
N ASP A 32 15.01 -2.73 -13.54
CA ASP A 32 14.48 -2.02 -14.71
C ASP A 32 14.95 -0.55 -14.80
N GLY A 33 15.75 -0.09 -13.82
CA GLY A 33 16.36 1.24 -13.82
C GLY A 33 15.47 2.36 -13.30
N PHE A 34 14.39 2.04 -12.57
CA PHE A 34 13.59 3.01 -11.85
C PHE A 34 14.30 3.51 -10.59
N GLU A 35 14.05 4.76 -10.23
CA GLU A 35 14.35 5.24 -8.89
C GLU A 35 13.23 4.82 -7.95
N VAL A 36 13.57 4.31 -6.76
CA VAL A 36 12.57 3.80 -5.81
C VAL A 36 12.64 4.60 -4.51
N ILE A 37 11.48 5.09 -4.07
CA ILE A 37 11.29 5.67 -2.74
C ILE A 37 10.40 4.73 -1.94
N ILE A 38 10.81 4.41 -0.73
CA ILE A 38 10.06 3.53 0.17
C ILE A 38 9.23 4.41 1.11
N ALA A 39 7.93 4.12 1.23
CA ALA A 39 7.07 4.86 2.15
C ALA A 39 6.24 3.92 3.04
N SER A 40 6.50 3.90 4.34
CA SER A 40 5.81 2.98 5.26
C SER A 40 5.78 3.55 6.68
N ASP A 41 5.44 2.75 7.69
CA ASP A 41 5.52 3.15 9.09
C ASP A 41 6.05 2.02 9.98
N GLY A 42 6.54 2.38 11.16
CA GLY A 42 6.99 1.44 12.19
C GLY A 42 7.95 0.35 11.69
N MET A 43 7.75 -0.89 12.13
CA MET A 43 8.67 -2.00 11.85
C MET A 43 8.77 -2.34 10.36
N ALA A 44 7.72 -2.10 9.58
CA ALA A 44 7.76 -2.33 8.13
C ALA A 44 8.75 -1.39 7.45
N LEU A 45 8.72 -0.10 7.78
CA LEU A 45 9.71 0.87 7.28
C LEU A 45 11.11 0.52 7.75
N THR A 46 11.28 0.17 9.03
CA THR A 46 12.59 -0.21 9.59
C THR A 46 13.19 -1.43 8.88
N LEU A 47 12.38 -2.45 8.57
CA LEU A 47 12.83 -3.63 7.86
C LEU A 47 13.30 -3.27 6.45
N LEU A 48 12.50 -2.50 5.72
CA LEU A 48 12.82 -2.13 4.34
C LEU A 48 14.04 -1.22 4.25
N GLN A 49 14.22 -0.31 5.21
CA GLN A 49 15.43 0.52 5.29
C GLN A 49 16.68 -0.28 5.63
N LYS A 50 16.57 -1.39 6.36
CA LYS A 50 17.70 -2.31 6.56
C LYS A 50 18.07 -3.09 5.31
N GLU A 51 17.07 -3.51 4.54
CA GLU A 51 17.28 -4.23 3.28
C GLU A 51 17.81 -3.31 2.18
N PHE A 52 17.32 -2.07 2.13
CA PHE A 52 17.63 -1.08 1.11
C PHE A 52 18.17 0.22 1.74
N PRO A 53 19.34 0.20 2.40
CA PRO A 53 19.88 1.38 3.10
C PRO A 53 20.21 2.55 2.18
N GLN A 54 20.33 2.30 0.88
CA GLN A 54 20.57 3.30 -0.16
C GLN A 54 19.30 4.01 -0.65
N LEU A 55 18.10 3.47 -0.35
CA LEU A 55 16.84 4.03 -0.82
C LEU A 55 16.26 5.02 0.19
N GLU A 56 15.68 6.10 -0.32
CA GLU A 56 14.99 7.06 0.54
C GLU A 56 13.79 6.40 1.24
N GLY A 57 13.73 6.57 2.56
CA GLY A 57 12.63 6.10 3.41
C GLY A 57 11.78 7.26 3.90
N ILE A 58 10.47 7.18 3.68
CA ILE A 58 9.50 8.19 4.09
C ILE A 58 8.53 7.55 5.09
N GLU A 59 8.33 8.20 6.23
CA GLU A 59 7.32 7.76 7.20
C GLU A 59 5.93 8.25 6.79
N LEU A 60 4.97 7.33 6.76
CA LEU A 60 3.56 7.59 6.49
C LEU A 60 2.72 7.51 7.78
N PRO A 61 1.51 8.11 7.80
CA PRO A 61 0.57 7.95 8.88
C PRO A 61 0.33 6.48 9.21
N SER A 62 0.56 6.14 10.48
CA SER A 62 0.26 4.81 10.97
C SER A 62 -1.24 4.63 11.16
N TYR A 63 -1.76 3.50 10.70
CA TYR A 63 -3.13 3.08 11.00
C TYR A 63 -3.27 2.61 12.47
N LYS A 64 -2.17 2.57 13.24
CA LYS A 64 -2.08 2.11 14.64
C LYS A 64 -2.76 0.75 14.83
N ILE A 65 -2.44 -0.18 13.93
CA ILE A 65 -3.09 -1.49 13.92
C ILE A 65 -2.44 -2.38 14.96
N GLU A 66 -3.11 -2.57 16.10
CA GLU A 66 -2.60 -3.45 17.15
C GLU A 66 -2.76 -4.93 16.78
N TYR A 67 -1.71 -5.71 17.07
CA TYR A 67 -1.66 -7.15 16.81
C TYR A 67 -2.46 -7.94 17.87
N ALA A 68 -3.79 -7.91 17.84
CA ALA A 68 -4.60 -8.89 18.59
C ALA A 68 -4.27 -10.33 18.15
N LYS A 69 -4.02 -11.20 19.14
CA LYS A 69 -3.66 -12.64 18.98
C LYS A 69 -4.78 -13.51 18.37
N LYS A 70 -6.00 -12.99 18.18
CA LYS A 70 -7.14 -13.73 17.59
C LYS A 70 -7.57 -13.12 16.23
N GLY A 71 -7.41 -13.91 15.16
CA GLY A 71 -8.09 -13.80 13.86
C GLY A 71 -7.84 -12.55 13.00
N LYS A 72 -7.06 -12.69 11.91
CA LYS A 72 -6.84 -11.64 10.87
C LYS A 72 -8.16 -11.09 10.27
N ARG A 73 -9.19 -11.92 10.13
CA ARG A 73 -10.51 -11.56 9.54
C ARG A 73 -11.33 -10.60 10.41
N PHE A 74 -11.23 -10.70 11.74
CA PHE A 74 -12.04 -9.91 12.67
C PHE A 74 -11.65 -8.42 12.66
N LYS A 75 -10.38 -8.11 12.38
CA LYS A 75 -9.85 -6.74 12.39
C LYS A 75 -10.25 -5.92 11.17
N TRP A 76 -10.24 -6.48 9.97
CA TRP A 76 -10.63 -5.75 8.76
C TRP A 76 -12.06 -5.20 8.84
N LYS A 77 -12.97 -5.96 9.46
CA LYS A 77 -14.36 -5.55 9.72
C LYS A 77 -14.46 -4.26 10.54
N MET A 78 -13.64 -4.11 11.59
CA MET A 78 -13.69 -2.96 12.47
C MET A 78 -12.85 -1.79 11.96
N LEU A 79 -11.73 -2.06 11.31
CA LEU A 79 -10.77 -1.03 10.90
C LEU A 79 -11.34 -0.08 9.84
N LEU A 80 -11.99 -0.60 8.79
CA LEU A 80 -12.56 0.25 7.71
C LEU A 80 -13.68 1.19 8.17
N ARG A 81 -14.29 0.93 9.33
CA ARG A 81 -15.35 1.76 9.91
C ARG A 81 -14.84 2.69 11.02
N SER A 82 -13.57 2.60 11.37
CA SER A 82 -13.03 3.41 12.47
C SER A 82 -12.72 4.83 11.99
N PRO A 83 -13.09 5.87 12.75
CA PRO A 83 -12.73 7.25 12.43
C PRO A 83 -11.21 7.46 12.33
N LYS A 84 -10.43 6.68 13.08
CA LYS A 84 -8.96 6.71 13.06
C LYS A 84 -8.40 6.27 11.70
N VAL A 85 -8.90 5.18 11.13
CA VAL A 85 -8.48 4.71 9.81
C VAL A 85 -8.92 5.68 8.72
N LEU A 86 -10.15 6.20 8.77
CA LEU A 86 -10.60 7.22 7.81
C LEU A 86 -9.75 8.50 7.88
N LYS A 87 -9.34 8.92 9.08
CA LYS A 87 -8.40 10.03 9.27
C LYS A 87 -7.03 9.71 8.67
N ALA A 88 -6.49 8.52 8.91
CA ALA A 88 -5.20 8.11 8.36
C ALA A 88 -5.22 8.04 6.84
N ILE A 89 -6.28 7.49 6.21
CA ILE A 89 -6.48 7.48 4.76
C ILE A 89 -6.48 8.90 4.18
N ARG A 90 -7.11 9.86 4.87
CA ARG A 90 -7.10 11.27 4.43
C ARG A 90 -5.70 11.88 4.54
N GLN A 91 -4.98 11.59 5.62
CA GLN A 91 -3.61 12.08 5.81
C GLN A 91 -2.65 11.49 4.78
N GLU A 92 -2.76 10.19 4.47
CA GLU A 92 -2.01 9.55 3.39
C GLU A 92 -2.23 10.25 2.05
N ARG A 93 -3.49 10.63 1.75
CA ARG A 93 -3.82 11.30 0.50
C ARG A 93 -3.16 12.67 0.38
N GLU A 94 -3.22 13.47 1.44
CA GLU A 94 -2.60 14.80 1.42
C GLU A 94 -1.07 14.69 1.36
N GLN A 95 -0.48 13.78 2.14
CA GLN A 95 0.96 13.54 2.08
C GLN A 95 1.39 13.03 0.69
N LEU A 96 0.62 12.14 0.06
CA LEU A 96 0.93 11.67 -1.29
C LEU A 96 0.97 12.83 -2.30
N LYS A 97 -0.01 13.75 -2.28
CA LYS A 97 0.00 14.91 -3.17
C LYS A 97 1.27 15.75 -3.01
N GLU A 98 1.69 15.98 -1.77
CA GLU A 98 2.92 16.71 -1.47
C GLU A 98 4.15 15.96 -1.98
N LEU A 99 4.21 14.65 -1.77
CA LEU A 99 5.30 13.80 -2.26
C LEU A 99 5.38 13.78 -3.78
N VAL A 100 4.25 13.63 -4.49
CA VAL A 100 4.20 13.66 -5.95
C VAL A 100 4.81 14.95 -6.49
N LYS A 101 4.44 16.09 -5.90
CA LYS A 101 4.98 17.39 -6.30
C LYS A 101 6.47 17.56 -5.94
N ASN A 102 6.85 17.25 -4.71
CA ASN A 102 8.16 17.59 -4.17
C ASN A 102 9.26 16.60 -4.57
N LYS A 103 8.90 15.33 -4.75
CA LYS A 103 9.81 14.23 -5.09
C LYS A 103 9.67 13.77 -6.54
N LYS A 104 8.78 14.40 -7.32
CA LYS A 104 8.53 14.06 -8.74
C LYS A 104 8.20 12.58 -8.90
N ILE A 105 7.31 12.06 -8.06
CA ILE A 105 6.88 10.66 -8.15
C ILE A 105 6.08 10.50 -9.44
N ASP A 106 6.49 9.56 -10.28
CA ASP A 106 5.86 9.22 -11.55
C ASP A 106 4.89 8.05 -11.45
N GLY A 107 4.92 7.29 -10.34
CA GLY A 107 4.00 6.20 -10.09
C GLY A 107 4.01 5.71 -8.65
N VAL A 108 2.92 5.08 -8.22
CA VAL A 108 2.75 4.56 -6.85
C VAL A 108 2.38 3.09 -6.87
N ILE A 109 3.06 2.29 -6.05
CA ILE A 109 2.66 0.93 -5.71
C ILE A 109 2.25 0.92 -4.24
N SER A 110 0.94 0.87 -3.99
CA SER A 110 0.35 0.84 -2.66
C SER A 110 0.02 -0.61 -2.26
N ASP A 111 0.67 -1.16 -1.23
CA ASP A 111 0.29 -2.46 -0.67
C ASP A 111 -0.63 -2.24 0.54
N ASN A 112 -1.94 -2.42 0.29
CA ASN A 112 -3.03 -2.30 1.25
C ASN A 112 -3.19 -0.93 1.96
N ARG A 113 -2.64 0.16 1.39
CA ARG A 113 -2.88 1.53 1.86
C ARG A 113 -3.91 2.26 0.99
N LEU A 114 -5.09 2.50 1.54
CA LEU A 114 -6.26 2.98 0.78
C LEU A 114 -6.21 4.47 0.43
N GLY A 115 -5.33 5.25 1.06
CA GLY A 115 -5.17 6.68 0.78
C GLY A 115 -4.19 7.01 -0.34
N LEU A 116 -3.41 6.03 -0.82
CA LEU A 116 -2.29 6.26 -1.73
C LEU A 116 -2.65 6.14 -3.22
N TYR A 117 -3.74 6.78 -3.64
CA TYR A 117 -4.13 6.92 -5.04
C TYR A 117 -3.99 8.39 -5.50
N HIS A 118 -3.72 8.60 -6.78
CA HIS A 118 -3.54 9.92 -7.39
C HIS A 118 -4.21 9.96 -8.76
N THR A 119 -4.70 11.12 -9.18
CA THR A 119 -5.45 11.24 -10.45
C THR A 119 -4.58 11.57 -11.66
N GLU A 120 -3.34 12.01 -11.43
CA GLU A 120 -2.44 12.49 -12.49
C GLU A 120 -1.27 11.53 -12.77
N ILE A 121 -1.04 10.55 -11.90
CA ILE A 121 0.05 9.57 -12.05
C ILE A 121 -0.53 8.17 -11.86
N PRO A 122 0.04 7.13 -12.52
CA PRO A 122 -0.40 5.76 -12.36
C PRO A 122 -0.23 5.29 -10.91
N THR A 123 -1.28 4.67 -10.38
CA THR A 123 -1.33 4.11 -9.04
C THR A 123 -1.86 2.68 -9.05
N VAL A 124 -1.09 1.79 -8.43
CA VAL A 124 -1.38 0.37 -8.33
C VAL A 124 -1.73 0.03 -6.89
N PHE A 125 -2.80 -0.75 -6.69
CA PHE A 125 -3.17 -1.30 -5.39
C PHE A 125 -2.87 -2.80 -5.32
N ILE A 126 -1.96 -3.19 -4.43
CA ILE A 126 -1.67 -4.59 -4.13
C ILE A 126 -2.54 -5.05 -2.96
N THR A 127 -3.27 -6.15 -3.15
CA THR A 127 -4.04 -6.77 -2.08
C THR A 127 -4.08 -8.28 -2.18
N HIS A 128 -4.23 -8.93 -1.04
CA HIS A 128 -4.39 -10.38 -0.93
C HIS A 128 -5.87 -10.78 -0.67
N GLN A 129 -6.73 -9.79 -0.44
CA GLN A 129 -8.11 -10.02 -0.04
C GLN A 129 -9.04 -9.00 -0.70
N LEU A 130 -9.56 -9.36 -1.87
CA LEU A 130 -10.61 -8.57 -2.54
C LEU A 130 -11.93 -8.56 -1.75
N GLN A 131 -12.17 -9.61 -0.95
CA GLN A 131 -13.35 -9.72 -0.09
C GLN A 131 -12.96 -9.56 1.39
N VAL A 132 -13.54 -8.55 2.02
CA VAL A 132 -13.42 -8.35 3.47
C VAL A 132 -14.52 -9.15 4.16
N LEU A 133 -14.21 -10.41 4.47
CA LEU A 133 -15.11 -11.32 5.19
C LEU A 133 -15.39 -10.79 6.59
N SER A 134 -16.57 -10.23 6.80
CA SER A 134 -16.98 -9.54 8.02
C SER A 134 -18.29 -10.07 8.62
N GLY A 135 -18.68 -11.32 8.30
CA GLY A 135 -19.95 -11.90 8.75
C GLY A 135 -21.16 -11.16 8.17
N SER A 136 -22.12 -10.76 9.01
CA SER A 136 -23.37 -10.11 8.58
C SER A 136 -23.19 -8.81 7.79
N THR A 137 -22.05 -8.13 7.89
CA THR A 137 -21.77 -6.89 7.16
C THR A 137 -20.85 -7.06 5.95
N THR A 138 -20.53 -8.31 5.57
CA THR A 138 -19.54 -8.63 4.51
C THR A 138 -19.81 -7.90 3.22
N ARG A 139 -21.09 -7.82 2.81
CA ARG A 139 -21.51 -7.12 1.58
C ARG A 139 -21.16 -5.63 1.62
N LEU A 140 -21.43 -4.97 2.74
CA LEU A 140 -21.20 -3.54 2.91
C LEU A 140 -19.70 -3.21 3.08
N THR A 141 -18.98 -3.96 3.92
CA THR A 141 -17.53 -3.74 4.08
C THR A 141 -16.76 -4.03 2.80
N SER A 142 -17.15 -5.06 2.06
CA SER A 142 -16.54 -5.36 0.76
C SER A 142 -16.92 -4.34 -0.31
N ALA A 143 -18.14 -3.79 -0.29
CA ALA A 143 -18.51 -2.70 -1.20
C ALA A 143 -17.71 -1.42 -0.93
N MET A 144 -17.51 -1.07 0.34
CA MET A 144 -16.63 0.04 0.72
C MET A 144 -15.18 -0.21 0.32
N HIS A 145 -14.63 -1.39 0.59
CA HIS A 145 -13.26 -1.73 0.20
C HIS A 145 -13.08 -1.62 -1.32
N ARG A 146 -14.00 -2.20 -2.09
CA ARG A 146 -14.00 -2.07 -3.55
C ARG A 146 -14.14 -0.64 -4.04
N SER A 147 -14.89 0.23 -3.34
CA SER A 147 -15.00 1.63 -3.75
C SER A 147 -13.71 2.43 -3.53
N TYR A 148 -12.84 1.99 -2.63
CA TYR A 148 -11.48 2.51 -2.54
C TYR A 148 -10.55 1.92 -3.60
N ILE A 149 -10.60 0.60 -3.83
CA ILE A 149 -9.77 -0.06 -4.86
C ILE A 149 -10.04 0.55 -6.25
N LYS A 150 -11.30 0.84 -6.57
CA LYS A 150 -11.69 1.47 -7.85
C LYS A 150 -11.10 2.87 -8.10
N LYS A 151 -10.39 3.46 -7.13
CA LYS A 151 -9.73 4.76 -7.29
C LYS A 151 -8.29 4.63 -7.79
N PHE A 152 -7.76 3.41 -7.79
CA PHE A 152 -6.47 3.07 -8.36
C PHE A 152 -6.66 2.66 -9.81
N ASP A 153 -5.62 2.85 -10.60
CA ASP A 153 -5.61 2.50 -12.03
C ASP A 153 -5.58 0.99 -12.22
N GLU A 154 -4.85 0.28 -11.35
CA GLU A 154 -4.70 -1.18 -11.39
C GLU A 154 -4.78 -1.80 -10.00
N CYS A 155 -5.19 -3.07 -9.94
CA CYS A 155 -5.18 -3.85 -8.70
C CYS A 155 -4.48 -5.20 -8.92
N TRP A 156 -3.40 -5.45 -8.18
CA TRP A 156 -2.65 -6.70 -8.26
C TRP A 156 -2.98 -7.61 -7.07
N VAL A 157 -3.25 -8.89 -7.37
CA VAL A 157 -3.54 -9.93 -6.37
C VAL A 157 -2.51 -11.04 -6.49
N PRO A 158 -1.39 -10.98 -5.75
CA PRO A 158 -0.23 -11.86 -5.95
C PRO A 158 -0.40 -13.24 -5.27
N ASP A 159 -1.63 -13.72 -5.08
CA ASP A 159 -1.94 -14.95 -4.34
C ASP A 159 -2.04 -16.22 -5.22
N PHE A 160 -1.74 -16.12 -6.52
CA PHE A 160 -1.75 -17.26 -7.43
C PHE A 160 -0.46 -17.30 -8.25
N ALA A 161 0.17 -18.48 -8.30
CA ALA A 161 1.38 -18.74 -9.08
C ALA A 161 1.08 -19.12 -10.54
N ASP A 162 -0.20 -19.25 -10.92
CA ASP A 162 -0.63 -19.70 -12.25
C ASP A 162 -1.57 -18.69 -12.94
N ASP A 163 -1.49 -18.72 -14.27
CA ASP A 163 -1.90 -17.75 -15.27
C ASP A 163 -3.33 -17.17 -15.22
N ALA A 164 -3.39 -15.95 -15.76
CA ALA A 164 -4.55 -15.06 -16.00
C ALA A 164 -5.05 -14.26 -14.78
N ASN A 165 -4.35 -13.16 -14.50
CA ASN A 165 -4.98 -11.98 -13.90
C ASN A 165 -6.06 -11.46 -14.86
N LEU A 166 -7.34 -11.60 -14.48
CA LEU A 166 -8.49 -10.90 -15.07
C LEU A 166 -9.03 -9.89 -14.05
#